data_AF-A0A180FYI8-F1
#
_entry.id   AF-A0A180FYI8-F1
#
_cell.length_a   1.000
_cell.length_b   1.000
_cell.length_c   1.000
_cell.angle_alpha   90.00
_cell.angle_beta   90.00
_cell.angle_gamma   90.00
#
_symmetry.space_group_name_H-M   'P 1'
#
loop_
_entity.id
_entity.type
_entity.pdbx_description
1 polymer ?
#
loop_
_entity_poly.entity_id
_entity_poly.type
_entity_poly.pdbx_seq_one_letter_code
_entity_poly.pdbx_strand_id
1 'polypeptide(L)'
;MPMSAVLGVSAYYHDSAVALIVDGELRSAMQEERFSRRKNDAGLPRRAAKACLAHTGLTGEDLDKVIFYENPYARLERVTRSCLSHFPRAWRQFPAAMRSQIGNKIWVLDALAEDLGVQRSKIEYTDHHRSHAASAFFASPYPRAAVLTIDGMGEDVSCAIWLGEGRHLTRLCSIEYPHSIGLLYAAITAYLRIR
;
A
#
# COMPACT_ATOMS: atom_id res chain seq x y z
N MET A 1 -23.41 19.27 -0.66
CA MET A 1 -22.03 19.22 -0.14
C MET A 1 -21.10 19.28 -1.34
N PRO A 2 -19.91 19.89 -1.25
CA PRO A 2 -18.95 19.81 -2.35
C PRO A 2 -18.58 18.33 -2.58
N MET A 3 -18.39 17.97 -3.86
CA MET A 3 -17.95 16.63 -4.28
C MET A 3 -16.64 16.28 -3.56
N SER A 4 -16.53 15.06 -3.02
CA SER A 4 -15.30 14.58 -2.42
C SER A 4 -14.63 13.52 -3.29
N ALA A 5 -13.41 13.77 -3.77
CA ALA A 5 -12.66 12.87 -4.63
C ALA A 5 -11.32 12.45 -4.01
N VAL A 6 -11.14 11.15 -3.80
CA VAL A 6 -9.93 10.57 -3.17
C VAL A 6 -9.34 9.48 -4.05
N LEU A 7 -8.05 9.60 -4.37
CA LEU A 7 -7.31 8.60 -5.12
C LEU A 7 -6.41 7.78 -4.20
N GLY A 8 -6.71 6.50 -4.02
CA GLY A 8 -5.83 5.53 -3.37
C GLY A 8 -4.76 5.02 -4.34
N VAL A 9 -3.52 4.89 -3.87
CA VAL A 9 -2.38 4.49 -4.70
C VAL A 9 -1.54 3.40 -4.03
N SER A 10 -1.26 2.33 -4.77
CA SER A 10 -0.28 1.29 -4.44
C SER A 10 0.89 1.31 -5.41
N ALA A 11 2.13 1.27 -4.90
CA ALA A 11 3.36 1.30 -5.71
C ALA A 11 4.60 0.76 -4.96
N TYR A 12 5.68 0.51 -5.71
CA TYR A 12 7.04 0.20 -5.22
C TYR A 12 7.25 -1.10 -4.45
N TYR A 13 6.30 -2.03 -4.55
CA TYR A 13 6.47 -3.41 -4.06
C TYR A 13 6.13 -4.44 -5.13
N HIS A 14 4.84 -4.60 -5.43
CA HIS A 14 4.29 -5.36 -6.56
C HIS A 14 2.85 -4.87 -6.80
N ASP A 15 2.26 -5.23 -7.94
CA ASP A 15 0.86 -4.97 -8.27
C ASP A 15 0.43 -3.51 -8.09
N SER A 16 1.23 -2.59 -8.65
CA SER A 16 0.92 -1.16 -8.57
C SER A 16 -0.45 -0.88 -9.19
N ALA A 17 -1.23 -0.07 -8.48
CA ALA A 17 -2.64 0.13 -8.78
C ALA A 17 -3.15 1.47 -8.24
N VAL A 18 -4.29 1.89 -8.76
CA VAL A 18 -5.04 3.03 -8.26
C VAL A 18 -6.51 2.66 -8.03
N ALA A 19 -7.14 3.32 -7.07
CA ALA A 19 -8.58 3.27 -6.85
C ALA A 19 -9.12 4.68 -6.57
N LEU A 20 -10.13 5.10 -7.33
CA LEU A 20 -10.77 6.40 -7.19
C LEU A 20 -12.12 6.24 -6.49
N ILE A 21 -12.25 6.92 -5.36
CA ILE A 21 -13.48 7.03 -4.58
C ILE A 21 -14.04 8.44 -4.78
N VAL A 22 -15.30 8.56 -5.16
CA VAL A 22 -16.01 9.84 -5.25
C VAL A 22 -17.28 9.77 -4.41
N ASP A 23 -17.42 10.68 -3.46
CA ASP A 23 -18.55 10.75 -2.52
C ASP A 23 -18.80 9.43 -1.75
N GLY A 24 -17.72 8.71 -1.45
CA GLY A 24 -17.77 7.43 -0.74
C GLY A 24 -18.03 6.21 -1.63
N GLU A 25 -18.24 6.40 -2.93
CA GLU A 25 -18.46 5.31 -3.89
C GLU A 25 -17.20 5.02 -4.71
N LEU A 26 -16.87 3.73 -4.90
CA LEU A 26 -15.82 3.32 -5.81
C LEU A 26 -16.24 3.61 -7.26
N ARG A 27 -15.58 4.58 -7.89
CA ARG A 27 -15.84 4.96 -9.29
C ARG A 27 -14.98 4.19 -10.28
N SER A 28 -13.74 3.89 -9.91
CA SER A 28 -12.80 3.18 -10.79
C SER A 28 -11.66 2.57 -9.98
N ALA A 29 -11.18 1.40 -10.39
CA ALA A 29 -9.97 0.77 -9.85
C ALA A 29 -9.20 0.09 -10.99
N MET A 30 -7.90 0.34 -11.08
CA MET A 30 -7.08 -0.06 -12.22
C MET A 30 -5.67 -0.47 -11.78
N GLN A 31 -5.16 -1.56 -12.35
CA GLN A 31 -3.79 -2.04 -12.14
C GLN A 31 -2.87 -1.62 -13.29
N GLU A 32 -1.66 -1.15 -12.97
CA GLU A 32 -0.68 -0.67 -13.96
C GLU A 32 -0.27 -1.78 -14.92
N GLU A 33 -0.16 -3.04 -14.47
CA GLU A 33 0.26 -4.17 -15.32
C GLU A 33 -0.64 -4.38 -16.54
N ARG A 34 -1.91 -3.97 -16.48
CA ARG A 34 -2.84 -4.03 -17.61
C ARG A 34 -2.43 -3.08 -18.73
N PHE A 35 -1.77 -1.97 -18.40
CA PHE A 35 -1.28 -0.93 -19.30
C PHE A 35 0.21 -1.07 -19.63
N SER A 36 1.04 -1.44 -18.65
CA SER A 36 2.48 -1.61 -18.85
C SER A 36 2.84 -2.92 -19.53
N ARG A 37 1.93 -3.91 -19.47
CA ARG A 37 2.13 -5.28 -19.95
C ARG A 37 3.30 -6.00 -19.26
N ARG A 38 3.74 -5.47 -18.12
CA ARG A 38 4.74 -6.08 -17.23
C ARG A 38 3.97 -6.70 -16.06
N LYS A 39 3.98 -8.03 -15.99
CA LYS A 39 3.31 -8.76 -14.91
C LYS A 39 3.86 -8.30 -13.55
N ASN A 40 2.96 -8.01 -12.62
CA ASN A 40 3.25 -7.53 -11.27
C ASN A 40 4.07 -6.23 -11.24
N ASP A 41 3.78 -5.30 -12.17
CA ASP A 41 4.50 -4.03 -12.26
C ASP A 41 4.52 -3.31 -10.90
N ALA A 42 5.72 -3.10 -10.37
CA ALA A 42 5.95 -2.43 -9.10
C ALA A 42 6.23 -0.92 -9.25
N GLY A 43 6.20 -0.38 -10.46
CA GLY A 43 6.43 1.04 -10.71
C GLY A 43 5.35 1.95 -10.09
N LEU A 44 5.48 3.26 -10.33
CA LEU A 44 4.36 4.17 -10.09
C LEU A 44 3.27 3.92 -11.13
N PRO A 45 1.99 3.81 -10.72
CA PRO A 45 0.88 3.46 -11.60
C PRO A 45 0.43 4.66 -12.46
N ARG A 46 1.34 5.22 -13.27
CA ARG A 46 1.12 6.45 -14.05
C ARG A 46 0.03 6.26 -15.10
N ARG A 47 0.02 5.12 -15.81
CA ARG A 47 -0.96 4.88 -16.89
C ARG A 47 -2.31 4.56 -16.29
N ALA A 48 -2.35 3.75 -15.24
CA ALA A 48 -3.57 3.44 -14.51
C ALA A 48 -4.17 4.69 -13.86
N ALA A 49 -3.38 5.57 -13.25
CA ALA A 49 -3.86 6.83 -12.69
C ALA A 49 -4.50 7.74 -13.75
N LYS A 50 -3.81 7.96 -14.89
CA LYS A 50 -4.34 8.76 -16.00
C LYS A 50 -5.63 8.18 -16.57
N ALA A 51 -5.67 6.86 -16.78
CA ALA A 51 -6.86 6.17 -17.28
C ALA A 51 -8.02 6.24 -16.28
N CYS A 52 -7.73 6.10 -14.98
CA CYS A 52 -8.72 6.18 -13.90
C CYS A 52 -9.38 7.55 -13.82
N LEU A 53 -8.59 8.63 -13.88
CA LEU A 53 -9.09 10.00 -13.88
C LEU A 53 -9.87 10.35 -15.16
N ALA A 54 -9.33 9.95 -16.32
CA ALA A 54 -9.99 10.15 -17.60
C ALA A 54 -11.36 9.46 -17.68
N HIS A 55 -11.50 8.26 -17.09
CA HIS A 55 -12.76 7.51 -17.06
C HIS A 55 -13.88 8.25 -16.29
N THR A 56 -13.53 9.12 -15.35
CA THR A 56 -14.49 9.90 -14.56
C THR A 56 -14.57 11.37 -14.97
N GLY A 57 -13.84 11.78 -16.01
CA GLY A 57 -13.75 13.18 -16.43
C GLY A 57 -13.08 14.09 -15.39
N LEU A 58 -12.30 13.53 -14.46
CA LEU A 58 -11.59 14.28 -13.43
C LEU A 58 -10.13 14.51 -13.85
N THR A 59 -9.52 15.50 -13.25
CA THR A 59 -8.09 15.81 -13.33
C THR A 59 -7.43 15.72 -11.96
N GLY A 60 -6.11 15.85 -11.91
CA GLY A 60 -5.38 15.88 -10.62
C GLY A 60 -5.79 17.05 -9.73
N GLU A 61 -6.23 18.18 -10.32
CA GLU A 61 -6.65 19.37 -9.57
C GLU A 61 -7.96 19.14 -8.80
N ASP A 62 -8.84 18.31 -9.36
CA ASP A 62 -10.16 17.94 -8.80
C ASP A 62 -10.06 16.97 -7.61
N LEU A 63 -8.89 16.35 -7.40
CA LEU A 63 -8.68 15.46 -6.25
C LEU A 63 -8.54 16.27 -4.97
N ASP A 64 -9.28 15.91 -3.93
CA ASP A 64 -9.09 16.47 -2.59
C ASP A 64 -7.87 15.86 -1.92
N LYS A 65 -7.70 14.53 -2.08
CA LYS A 65 -6.62 13.76 -1.46
C LYS A 65 -6.11 12.65 -2.36
N VAL A 66 -4.82 12.36 -2.21
CA VAL A 66 -4.17 11.14 -2.72
C VAL A 66 -3.64 10.38 -1.51
N ILE A 67 -4.03 9.11 -1.35
CA ILE A 67 -3.64 8.28 -0.21
C ILE A 67 -2.71 7.17 -0.69
N PHE A 68 -1.47 7.19 -0.21
CA PHE A 68 -0.53 6.09 -0.37
C PHE A 68 -0.80 4.98 0.66
N TYR A 69 -0.75 3.72 0.21
CA TYR A 69 -1.24 2.56 0.98
C TYR A 69 -0.44 2.21 2.25
N GLU A 70 0.82 2.61 2.35
CA GLU A 70 1.74 2.28 3.47
C GLU A 70 2.48 3.51 4.00
N ASN A 71 2.99 3.43 5.23
CA ASN A 71 3.89 4.44 5.79
C ASN A 71 5.36 4.18 5.37
N PRO A 72 5.95 5.00 4.47
CA PRO A 72 7.32 4.79 3.99
C PRO A 72 8.37 4.94 5.08
N TYR A 73 8.09 5.73 6.13
CA TYR A 73 9.02 6.00 7.23
C TYR A 73 9.05 4.86 8.25
N ALA A 74 7.89 4.32 8.62
CA ALA A 74 7.81 3.16 9.50
C ALA A 74 8.48 1.93 8.87
N ARG A 75 8.26 1.75 7.56
CA ARG A 75 8.96 0.73 6.76
C ARG A 75 10.48 0.87 6.82
N LEU A 76 11.00 2.10 6.67
CA LEU A 76 12.44 2.37 6.80
C LEU A 76 12.95 2.03 8.20
N GLU A 77 12.23 2.48 9.24
CA GLU A 77 12.59 2.23 10.64
C GLU A 77 12.71 0.73 10.93
N ARG A 78 11.73 -0.08 10.51
CA ARG A 78 11.77 -1.54 10.69
C ARG A 78 12.99 -2.16 10.03
N VAL A 79 13.30 -1.78 8.79
CA VAL A 79 14.45 -2.31 8.05
C VAL A 79 15.75 -1.95 8.79
N THR A 80 15.89 -0.71 9.23
CA THR A 80 17.05 -0.28 10.01
C THR A 80 17.17 -1.05 11.33
N ARG A 81 16.08 -1.17 12.09
CA ARG A 81 16.02 -1.92 13.35
C ARG A 81 16.39 -3.38 13.16
N SER A 82 15.86 -4.02 12.11
CA SER A 82 16.15 -5.42 11.77
C SER A 82 17.63 -5.64 11.45
N CYS A 83 18.28 -4.70 10.75
CA CYS A 83 19.72 -4.81 10.52
C CYS A 83 20.53 -4.60 11.80
N LEU A 84 20.14 -3.64 12.65
CA LEU A 84 20.85 -3.33 13.88
C LEU A 84 20.75 -4.45 14.92
N SER A 85 19.60 -5.13 15.02
CA SER A 85 19.41 -6.25 15.96
C SER A 85 20.31 -7.47 15.66
N HIS A 86 20.81 -7.57 14.43
CA HIS A 86 21.73 -8.64 13.99
C HIS A 86 23.19 -8.15 13.85
N PHE A 87 23.51 -6.98 14.39
CA PHE A 87 24.88 -6.48 14.45
C PHE A 87 25.74 -7.37 15.36
N PRO A 88 27.02 -7.66 15.02
CA PRO A 88 27.77 -7.20 13.86
C PRO A 88 27.60 -8.05 12.59
N ARG A 89 26.88 -9.19 12.66
CA ARG A 89 26.76 -10.14 11.54
C ARG A 89 26.09 -9.53 10.30
N ALA A 90 25.18 -8.58 10.49
CA ALA A 90 24.47 -7.88 9.41
C ALA A 90 25.23 -6.68 8.79
N TRP A 91 26.44 -6.34 9.25
CA TRP A 91 27.22 -5.19 8.75
C TRP A 91 27.38 -5.19 7.22
N ARG A 92 27.59 -6.36 6.61
CA ARG A 92 27.73 -6.48 5.15
C ARG A 92 26.42 -6.25 4.39
N GLN A 93 25.29 -6.58 5.01
CA GLN A 93 23.96 -6.47 4.40
C GLN A 93 23.34 -5.08 4.61
N PHE A 94 23.76 -4.37 5.66
CA PHE A 94 23.23 -3.06 6.02
C PHE A 94 23.30 -2.02 4.88
N PRO A 95 24.43 -1.80 4.17
CA PRO A 95 24.47 -0.81 3.09
C PRO A 95 23.51 -1.14 1.93
N ALA A 96 23.36 -2.42 1.60
CA ALA A 96 22.43 -2.85 0.55
C ALA A 96 20.97 -2.69 0.98
N ALA A 97 20.65 -3.06 2.23
CA ALA A 97 19.34 -2.87 2.81
C ALA A 97 18.97 -1.38 2.84
N MET A 98 19.84 -0.52 3.36
CA MET A 98 19.60 0.93 3.39
C MET A 98 19.47 1.53 2.00
N ARG A 99 20.32 1.14 1.03
CA ARG A 99 20.20 1.61 -0.37
C ARG A 99 18.87 1.22 -1.02
N SER A 100 18.28 0.08 -0.63
CA SER A 100 16.97 -0.34 -1.14
C SER A 100 15.80 0.50 -0.61
N GLN A 101 15.99 1.18 0.52
CA GLN A 101 14.98 2.01 1.18
C GLN A 101 15.20 3.51 0.90
N ILE A 102 16.45 3.96 0.96
CA ILE A 102 16.89 5.33 0.72
C ILE A 102 16.95 5.53 -0.80
N GLY A 103 15.92 6.16 -1.35
CA GLY A 103 15.74 6.39 -2.79
C GLY A 103 14.27 6.70 -3.08
N ASN A 104 13.76 6.28 -4.24
CA ASN A 104 12.39 6.57 -4.70
C ASN A 104 11.29 6.22 -3.69
N LYS A 105 11.54 5.27 -2.76
CA LYS A 105 10.54 4.83 -1.78
C LYS A 105 10.29 5.84 -0.66
N ILE A 106 11.31 6.55 -0.20
CA ILE A 106 11.13 7.58 0.84
C ILE A 106 10.54 8.87 0.26
N TRP A 107 10.81 9.13 -1.03
CA TRP A 107 10.32 10.28 -1.80
C TRP A 107 9.06 9.93 -2.60
N VAL A 108 8.37 8.82 -2.30
CA VAL A 108 7.20 8.35 -3.05
C VAL A 108 6.10 9.40 -3.09
N LEU A 109 5.89 10.12 -1.98
CA LEU A 109 4.84 11.14 -1.89
C LEU A 109 5.14 12.34 -2.79
N ASP A 110 6.41 12.70 -2.95
CA ASP A 110 6.84 13.79 -3.84
C ASP A 110 6.78 13.33 -5.31
N ALA A 111 7.19 12.09 -5.59
CA ALA A 111 7.06 11.50 -6.91
C ALA A 111 5.59 11.40 -7.35
N LEU A 112 4.67 11.06 -6.43
CA LEU A 112 3.23 11.07 -6.70
C LEU A 112 2.70 12.48 -6.97
N ALA A 113 3.20 13.49 -6.25
CA ALA A 113 2.80 14.88 -6.47
C ALA A 113 3.19 15.35 -7.88
N GLU A 114 4.44 15.11 -8.27
CA GLU A 114 4.97 15.47 -9.58
C GLU A 114 4.23 14.72 -10.71
N ASP A 115 4.04 13.41 -10.54
CA ASP A 115 3.51 12.54 -11.59
C ASP A 115 2.02 12.73 -11.85
N LEU A 116 1.26 13.02 -10.80
CA LEU A 116 -0.18 13.23 -10.88
C LEU A 116 -0.54 14.70 -11.07
N GLY A 117 0.44 15.62 -10.99
CA GLY A 117 0.19 17.06 -11.02
C GLY A 117 -0.65 17.53 -9.82
N VAL A 118 -0.47 16.88 -8.67
CA VAL A 118 -1.25 17.14 -7.45
C VAL A 118 -0.37 17.88 -6.45
N GLN A 119 -0.92 18.86 -5.75
CA GLN A 119 -0.21 19.53 -4.67
C GLN A 119 0.23 18.54 -3.60
N ARG A 120 1.50 18.60 -3.19
CA ARG A 120 2.08 17.72 -2.19
C ARG A 120 1.33 17.68 -0.86
N SER A 121 0.67 18.79 -0.48
CA SER A 121 -0.18 18.93 0.71
C SER A 121 -1.43 18.06 0.69
N LYS A 122 -1.90 17.64 -0.49
CA LYS A 122 -3.04 16.73 -0.66
C LYS A 122 -2.64 15.25 -0.58
N ILE A 123 -1.34 14.96 -0.48
CA ILE A 123 -0.83 13.58 -0.47
C ILE A 123 -0.52 13.13 0.95
N GLU A 124 -1.25 12.11 1.38
CA GLU A 124 -1.13 11.48 2.69
C GLU A 124 -0.82 9.99 2.50
N TYR A 125 -0.47 9.32 3.60
CA TYR A 125 -0.30 7.87 3.64
C TYR A 125 -1.17 7.27 4.74
N THR A 126 -1.36 5.96 4.70
CA THR A 126 -2.06 5.23 5.76
C THR A 126 -1.32 3.94 6.13
N ASP A 127 -1.89 3.17 7.06
CA ASP A 127 -1.35 1.87 7.50
C ASP A 127 -1.68 0.78 6.46
N HIS A 128 -0.68 -0.02 6.08
CA HIS A 128 -0.80 -1.06 5.05
C HIS A 128 -1.90 -2.09 5.36
N HIS A 129 -1.91 -2.63 6.57
CA HIS A 129 -2.92 -3.63 6.96
C HIS A 129 -4.32 -3.00 7.10
N ARG A 130 -4.40 -1.73 7.46
CA ARG A 130 -5.64 -0.96 7.46
C ARG A 130 -6.16 -0.77 6.04
N SER A 131 -5.30 -0.55 5.05
CA SER A 131 -5.67 -0.51 3.63
C SER A 131 -6.28 -1.83 3.18
N HIS A 132 -5.66 -2.97 3.55
CA HIS A 132 -6.24 -4.31 3.30
C HIS A 132 -7.58 -4.52 4.01
N ALA A 133 -7.70 -4.12 5.28
CA ALA A 133 -8.94 -4.28 6.03
C ALA A 133 -10.07 -3.41 5.46
N ALA A 134 -9.74 -2.18 5.03
CA ALA A 134 -10.67 -1.24 4.43
C ALA A 134 -11.21 -1.73 3.08
N SER A 135 -10.34 -2.26 2.21
CA SER A 135 -10.78 -2.78 0.91
C SER A 135 -11.71 -3.98 1.04
N ALA A 136 -11.57 -4.79 2.09
CA ALA A 136 -12.47 -5.89 2.38
C ALA A 136 -13.78 -5.42 3.05
N PHE A 137 -13.69 -4.61 4.12
CA PHE A 137 -14.85 -4.24 4.93
C PHE A 137 -15.82 -3.32 4.18
N PHE A 138 -15.30 -2.23 3.60
CA PHE A 138 -16.16 -1.22 2.95
C PHE A 138 -16.72 -1.70 1.60
N ALA A 139 -16.15 -2.75 1.01
CA ALA A 139 -16.73 -3.44 -0.14
C ALA A 139 -17.72 -4.56 0.25
N SER A 140 -17.79 -4.91 1.54
CA SER A 140 -18.70 -5.94 2.03
C SER A 140 -20.11 -5.36 2.29
N PRO A 141 -21.17 -6.19 2.22
CA PRO A 141 -22.53 -5.74 2.52
C PRO A 141 -22.82 -5.63 4.03
N TYR A 142 -21.84 -5.94 4.89
CA TYR A 142 -22.06 -6.07 6.32
C TYR A 142 -21.84 -4.73 7.05
N PRO A 143 -22.82 -4.24 7.82
CA PRO A 143 -22.64 -3.01 8.61
C PRO A 143 -21.67 -3.21 9.77
N ARG A 144 -21.42 -4.46 10.17
CA ARG A 144 -20.50 -4.85 11.23
C ARG A 144 -19.91 -6.22 10.92
N ALA A 145 -18.58 -6.35 10.94
CA ALA A 145 -17.90 -7.61 10.65
C ALA A 145 -16.54 -7.71 11.33
N ALA A 146 -16.12 -8.94 11.62
CA ALA A 146 -14.72 -9.23 11.89
C ALA A 146 -13.97 -9.31 10.55
N VAL A 147 -12.83 -8.65 10.46
CA VAL A 147 -12.00 -8.62 9.25
C VAL A 147 -10.64 -9.21 9.59
N LEU A 148 -10.20 -10.17 8.81
CA LEU A 148 -8.90 -10.83 8.96
C LEU A 148 -8.02 -10.44 7.77
N THR A 149 -6.89 -9.80 8.05
CA THR A 149 -5.85 -9.56 7.05
C THR A 149 -4.68 -10.51 7.30
N ILE A 150 -4.28 -11.28 6.28
CA ILE A 150 -3.12 -12.17 6.30
C ILE A 150 -2.22 -11.78 5.13
N ASP A 151 -1.00 -11.37 5.43
CA ASP A 151 -0.03 -10.92 4.44
C ASP A 151 1.36 -11.48 4.74
N GLY A 152 2.28 -11.32 3.79
CA GLY A 152 3.70 -11.57 4.00
C GLY A 152 4.27 -10.60 5.03
N MET A 153 4.20 -9.29 4.75
CA MET A 153 4.86 -8.26 5.55
C MET A 153 4.32 -6.85 5.19
N GLY A 154 3.70 -6.18 6.14
CA GLY A 154 3.43 -4.73 6.08
C GLY A 154 4.58 -3.89 6.66
N GLU A 155 4.23 -2.80 7.36
CA GLU A 155 5.21 -1.98 8.07
C GLU A 155 5.83 -2.76 9.22
N ASP A 156 5.03 -3.36 10.10
CA ASP A 156 5.48 -4.21 11.22
C ASP A 156 4.55 -5.41 11.49
N VAL A 157 3.42 -5.46 10.78
CA VAL A 157 2.37 -6.47 10.96
C VAL A 157 2.44 -7.49 9.83
N SER A 158 2.11 -8.74 10.11
CA SER A 158 1.93 -9.81 9.12
C SER A 158 0.49 -10.30 9.06
N CYS A 159 -0.22 -10.24 10.19
CA CYS A 159 -1.61 -10.64 10.29
C CYS A 159 -2.33 -9.75 11.31
N ALA A 160 -3.58 -9.38 11.05
CA ALA A 160 -4.37 -8.62 12.00
C ALA A 160 -5.87 -8.97 11.93
N ILE A 161 -6.51 -8.92 13.09
CA ILE A 161 -7.97 -8.98 13.21
C ILE A 161 -8.48 -7.57 13.52
N TRP A 162 -9.53 -7.17 12.83
CA TRP A 162 -10.17 -5.87 12.95
C TRP A 162 -11.65 -6.04 13.22
N LEU A 163 -12.22 -5.11 13.99
CA LEU A 163 -13.65 -4.86 14.05
C LEU A 163 -13.99 -3.76 13.06
N GLY A 164 -14.70 -4.11 12.00
CA GLY A 164 -15.38 -3.14 11.14
C GLY A 164 -16.77 -2.85 11.68
N GLU A 165 -17.10 -1.57 11.88
CA GLU A 165 -18.44 -1.14 12.32
C GLU A 165 -18.78 0.24 11.71
N GLY A 166 -19.82 0.28 10.87
CA GLY A 166 -20.22 1.49 10.15
C GLY A 166 -19.08 2.04 9.29
N ARG A 167 -18.52 3.19 9.70
CA ARG A 167 -17.40 3.86 9.00
C ARG A 167 -16.05 3.66 9.68
N HIS A 168 -15.99 2.78 10.68
CA HIS A 168 -14.82 2.60 11.54
C HIS A 168 -14.20 1.22 11.35
N LEU A 169 -12.87 1.20 11.45
CA LEU A 169 -12.06 -0.01 11.53
C LEU A 169 -11.14 0.11 12.72
N THR A 170 -11.28 -0.81 13.67
CA THR A 170 -10.48 -0.86 14.90
C THR A 170 -9.70 -2.16 14.92
N ARG A 171 -8.37 -2.09 15.01
CA ARG A 171 -7.53 -3.28 15.15
C ARG A 171 -7.74 -3.87 16.55
N LEU A 172 -8.12 -5.14 16.62
CA LEU A 172 -8.32 -5.85 17.88
C LEU A 172 -7.05 -6.56 18.34
N CYS A 173 -6.36 -7.22 17.41
CA CYS A 173 -5.08 -7.86 17.66
C CYS A 173 -4.28 -8.00 16.36
N SER A 174 -2.98 -8.24 16.50
CA SER A 174 -2.06 -8.45 15.39
C SER A 174 -0.99 -9.46 15.74
N ILE A 175 -0.45 -10.11 14.70
CA ILE A 175 0.80 -10.84 14.73
C ILE A 175 1.83 -9.95 14.04
N GLU A 176 2.92 -9.70 14.74
CA GLU A 176 4.00 -8.85 14.26
C GLU A 176 5.07 -9.66 13.52
N TYR A 177 5.76 -8.99 12.61
CA TYR A 177 7.00 -9.48 12.03
C TYR A 177 8.00 -9.83 13.16
N PRO A 178 8.71 -10.98 13.12
CA PRO A 178 8.94 -11.86 11.97
C PRO A 178 7.97 -13.05 11.84
N HIS A 179 6.94 -13.15 12.67
CA HIS A 179 6.02 -14.30 12.63
C HIS A 179 4.99 -14.12 11.51
N SER A 180 5.24 -14.69 10.34
CA SER A 180 4.36 -14.54 9.17
C SER A 180 4.10 -15.88 8.47
N ILE A 181 2.82 -16.25 8.37
CA ILE A 181 2.40 -17.40 7.57
C ILE A 181 2.58 -17.15 6.06
N GLY A 182 2.47 -15.89 5.62
CA GLY A 182 2.75 -15.51 4.24
C GLY A 182 4.22 -15.72 3.87
N LEU A 183 5.15 -15.33 4.76
CA LEU A 183 6.57 -15.58 4.55
C LEU A 183 6.93 -17.06 4.66
N LEU A 184 6.27 -17.82 5.55
CA LEU A 184 6.42 -19.28 5.60
C LEU A 184 6.01 -19.92 4.27
N TYR A 185 4.85 -19.54 3.73
CA TYR A 185 4.37 -20.03 2.44
C TYR A 185 5.34 -19.65 1.31
N ALA A 186 5.82 -18.40 1.28
CA ALA A 186 6.78 -17.93 0.29
C ALA A 186 8.13 -18.68 0.37
N ALA A 187 8.59 -19.04 1.58
CA ALA A 187 9.80 -19.83 1.77
C ALA A 187 9.64 -21.26 1.21
N ILE A 188 8.48 -21.88 1.43
CA ILE A 188 8.16 -23.22 0.91
C ILE A 188 8.08 -23.20 -0.61
N THR A 189 7.36 -22.24 -1.21
CA THR A 189 7.26 -22.15 -2.68
C THR A 189 8.61 -21.88 -3.33
N ALA A 190 9.44 -21.04 -2.70
CA ALA A 190 10.82 -20.81 -3.15
C ALA A 190 11.68 -22.08 -3.05
N TYR A 191 11.56 -22.85 -1.96
CA TYR A 191 12.26 -24.14 -1.79
C TYR A 191 11.85 -25.16 -2.87
N LEU A 192 10.55 -25.21 -3.18
CA LEU A 192 9.99 -26.06 -4.24
C LEU A 192 10.23 -25.51 -5.67
N ARG A 193 10.87 -24.34 -5.81
CA ARG A 193 11.14 -23.64 -7.08
C ARG A 193 9.89 -23.29 -7.89
N ILE A 194 8.79 -23.00 -7.20
CA ILE A 194 7.56 -22.48 -7.79
C ILE A 194 7.67 -20.95 -7.75
N ARG A 195 7.69 -20.30 -8.92
CA ARG A 195 7.76 -18.84 -9.08
C ARG A 195 6.57 -18.31 -9.86
#